data_AF-A0A7K7AED8-F1
#
_entry.id   AF-A0A7K7AED8-F1
#
_cell.length_a   1.000
_cell.length_b   1.000
_cell.length_c   1.000
_cell.angle_alpha   90.00
_cell.angle_beta   90.00
_cell.angle_gamma   90.00
#
_symmetry.space_group_name_H-M   'P 1'
#
loop_
_entity.id
_entity.type
_entity.pdbx_description
1 polymer ?
#
loop_
_entity_poly.entity_id
_entity_poly.type
_entity_poly.pdbx_seq_one_letter_code
_entity_poly.pdbx_strand_id
1 'polypeptide(L)' 'LVDTFSGWVEAFPTKRETAQVVAKVLLEEIIPKYGIPITIGSDNGPAFVAKIIQELTEALGTN' A
#
# COMPACT_ATOMS: atom_id res chain seq x y z
N LEU A 1 -4.96 5.93 -0.99
CA LEU A 1 -3.59 6.05 -1.54
C LEU A 1 -3.54 7.29 -2.40
N VAL A 2 -2.45 8.05 -2.30
CA VAL A 2 -2.27 9.29 -3.06
C VAL A 2 -0.96 9.18 -3.83
N ASP A 3 -1.01 9.38 -5.14
CA ASP A 3 0.19 9.59 -5.94
C ASP A 3 0.72 11.00 -5.69
N THR A 4 1.90 11.11 -5.08
CA THR A 4 2.45 12.40 -4.65
C THR A 4 2.95 13.26 -5.81
N PHE A 5 3.15 12.68 -7.00
CA PHE A 5 3.58 13.42 -8.19
C PHE A 5 2.41 14.16 -8.85
N SER A 6 1.32 13.46 -9.14
CA SER A 6 0.13 14.02 -9.81
C SER A 6 -0.93 14.55 -8.85
N GLY A 7 -0.88 14.15 -7.57
CA GLY A 7 -1.93 14.41 -6.59
C GLY A 7 -3.17 13.54 -6.77
N TRP A 8 -3.11 12.49 -7.59
CA TRP A 8 -4.24 11.58 -7.81
C TRP A 8 -4.56 10.76 -6.57
N VAL A 9 -5.84 10.73 -6.16
CA VAL A 9 -6.29 10.04 -4.95
C VAL A 9 -7.15 8.83 -5.32
N GLU A 10 -6.80 7.67 -4.79
CA GLU A 10 -7.64 6.47 -4.81
C GLU A 10 -8.05 6.07 -3.39
N ALA A 11 -9.35 5.87 -3.18
CA ALA A 11 -9.91 5.43 -1.90
C ALA A 11 -10.62 4.09 -2.08
N PHE A 12 -10.31 3.12 -1.22
CA PHE A 12 -10.90 1.78 -1.23
C PHE A 12 -11.73 1.60 0.05
N PRO A 13 -13.06 1.43 -0.06
CA PRO A 13 -13.88 1.26 1.12
C PRO A 13 -13.59 -0.10 1.78
N THR A 14 -13.28 -0.07 3.07
CA THR A 14 -13.10 -1.29 3.88
C THR A 14 -13.86 -1.17 5.19
N LYS A 15 -14.34 -2.32 5.71
CA LYS A 15 -14.96 -2.39 7.04
C LYS A 15 -13.93 -2.28 8.16
N ARG A 16 -12.69 -2.72 7.91
CA ARG A 16 -11.59 -2.70 8.88
C ARG A 16 -10.27 -2.49 8.15
N GLU A 17 -9.48 -1.57 8.65
CA GLU A 17 -8.13 -1.33 8.18
C GLU A 17 -7.19 -2.39 8.79
N THR A 18 -6.86 -3.40 7.99
CA THR A 18 -5.96 -4.49 8.40
C THR A 18 -4.84 -4.61 7.38
N ALA A 19 -3.70 -5.12 7.83
CA ALA A 19 -2.54 -5.31 6.98
C ALA A 19 -2.84 -6.18 5.74
N GLN A 20 -3.70 -7.19 5.88
CA GLN A 20 -4.13 -8.04 4.78
C GLN A 20 -4.96 -7.28 3.75
N VAL A 21 -5.84 -6.38 4.18
CA VAL A 21 -6.63 -5.53 3.28
C VAL A 21 -5.72 -4.58 2.51
N VAL A 22 -4.77 -3.95 3.20
CA VAL A 22 -3.78 -3.05 2.56
C VAL A 22 -2.94 -3.81 1.53
N ALA A 23 -2.41 -4.97 1.90
CA ALA A 23 -1.61 -5.82 1.00
C ALA A 23 -2.41 -6.21 -0.25
N LYS A 24 -3.68 -6.60 -0.07
CA LYS A 24 -4.59 -6.94 -1.15
C LYS A 24 -4.79 -5.76 -2.11
N VAL A 25 -5.07 -4.57 -1.58
CA VAL A 25 -5.26 -3.37 -2.41
C VAL A 25 -3.98 -3.05 -3.20
N LEU A 26 -2.80 -3.14 -2.59
CA LEU A 26 -1.54 -2.90 -3.30
C LEU A 26 -1.34 -3.89 -4.46
N LEU A 27 -1.54 -5.19 -4.21
CA LEU A 27 -1.31 -6.25 -5.19
C LEU A 27 -2.37 -6.30 -6.31
N GLU A 28 -3.64 -6.07 -5.99
CA GLU A 28 -4.74 -6.24 -6.95
C GLU A 28 -5.12 -4.94 -7.66
N GLU A 29 -4.95 -3.78 -7.00
CA GLU A 29 -5.46 -2.51 -7.54
C GLU A 29 -4.35 -1.57 -7.98
N ILE A 30 -3.24 -1.48 -7.24
CA ILE A 30 -2.19 -0.48 -7.49
C ILE A 30 -1.14 -1.00 -8.46
N ILE A 31 -0.52 -2.13 -8.15
CA ILE A 31 0.58 -2.68 -8.97
C ILE A 31 0.16 -2.97 -10.42
N PRO A 32 -1.03 -3.56 -10.69
CA PRO A 32 -1.45 -3.82 -12.06
C PRO A 32 -1.69 -2.55 -12.89
N LYS A 33 -2.05 -1.43 -12.25
CA LYS A 33 -2.38 -0.17 -12.94
C LYS A 33 -1.18 0.75 -13.11
N TYR A 34 -0.34 0.84 -12.08
CA TYR A 34 0.72 1.84 -11.96
C TYR A 34 2.13 1.24 -11.93
N GLY A 35 2.23 -0.09 -11.86
CA GLY A 35 3.49 -0.77 -11.60
C GLY A 35 3.87 -0.75 -10.12
N ILE A 36 5.07 -1.24 -9.83
CA ILE A 36 5.59 -1.33 -8.46
C ILE A 36 5.92 0.09 -7.98
N PRO A 37 5.34 0.58 -6.86
CA PRO A 37 5.71 1.86 -6.28
C PRO A 37 7.20 1.88 -5.96
N ILE A 38 7.88 3.02 -6.08
CA ILE A 38 9.31 3.13 -5.68
C ILE A 38 9.43 3.34 -4.17
N THR A 39 8.45 4.03 -3.57
CA THR A 39 8.42 4.33 -2.13
C THR A 39 6.97 4.42 -1.68
N ILE A 40 6.67 3.85 -0.51
CA ILE A 40 5.35 3.93 0.10
C ILE A 40 5.46 4.72 1.40
N GLY A 41 4.89 5.93 1.42
CA GLY A 41 4.74 6.70 2.66
C GLY A 41 3.46 6.29 3.37
N SER A 42 3.57 5.92 4.65
CA SER A 42 2.43 5.56 5.49
C SER A 42 2.52 6.27 6.83
N ASP A 43 1.38 6.36 7.52
CA ASP A 43 1.42 6.53 8.96
C ASP A 43 1.94 5.26 9.66
N ASN A 44 2.33 5.39 10.94
CA ASN A 44 2.76 4.25 11.76
C ASN A 44 1.57 3.44 12.30
N GLY A 45 0.47 3.37 11.55
CA GLY A 45 -0.72 2.61 11.91
C GLY A 45 -0.46 1.11 11.98
N PRO A 46 -1.21 0.35 12.80
CA PRO A 46 -1.00 -1.10 12.97
C PRO A 46 -1.11 -1.90 11.67
N ALA A 47 -1.91 -1.43 10.70
CA ALA A 47 -2.05 -2.07 9.41
C ALA A 47 -0.78 -1.98 8.56
N PHE A 48 0.04 -0.95 8.75
CA PHE A 48 1.23 -0.67 7.95
C PHE A 48 2.54 -1.05 8.65
N VAL A 49 2.55 -1.09 9.99
CA VAL A 49 3.70 -1.59 10.79
C VAL A 49 3.67 -3.12 10.92
N ALA A 50 2.60 -3.78 10.48
CA ALA A 50 2.50 -5.23 10.51
C ALA A 50 3.60 -5.89 9.66
N LYS A 51 4.17 -6.98 10.18
CA LYS A 51 5.23 -7.78 9.52
C LYS A 51 4.90 -8.15 8.07
N ILE A 52 3.64 -8.45 7.78
CA ILE A 52 3.20 -8.82 6.43
C ILE A 52 3.31 -7.66 5.42
N ILE A 53 3.10 -6.42 5.87
CA ILE A 53 3.31 -5.24 5.01
C ILE A 53 4.81 -4.97 4.84
N GLN A 54 5.60 -5.13 5.91
CA GLN A 54 7.06 -4.99 5.81
C GLN A 54 7.66 -6.01 4.82
N GLU A 55 7.29 -7.29 4.93
CA GLU A 55 7.71 -8.34 4.01
C GLU A 55 7.24 -8.07 2.58
N LEU A 56 6.03 -7.53 2.41
CA LEU A 56 5.52 -7.13 1.11
C LEU A 56 6.33 -5.96 0.53
N THR A 57 6.60 -4.91 1.31
CA THR A 57 7.40 -3.76 0.87
C THR A 57 8.84 -4.15 0.56
N GLU A 58 9.42 -5.08 1.32
CA GLU A 58 10.74 -5.65 1.02
C GLU A 58 10.75 -6.43 -0.29
N ALA A 59 9.75 -7.29 -0.51
CA ALA A 59 9.60 -8.04 -1.75
C ALA A 59 9.38 -7.13 -2.97
N LEU A 60 8.75 -5.99 -2.77
CA LEU A 60 8.52 -4.97 -3.80
C LEU A 60 9.70 -3.99 -3.95
N GLY A 61 10.68 -4.01 -3.04
CA GLY A 61 11.84 -3.11 -3.08
C GLY A 61 11.54 -1.67 -2.66
N THR A 62 10.54 -1.49 -1.78
CA THR A 62 9.99 -0.17 -1.38
C THR A 62 10.16 0.14 0.11
N ASN A 63 11.02 -0.61 0.81
CA ASN A 63 11.35 -0.43 2.23
C ASN A 63 12.47 0.60 2.41
#